data_AF-A0A4S4K6H3-F1
#
_entry.id   AF-A0A4S4K6H3-F1
#
_cell.length_a   1.000
_cell.length_b   1.000
_cell.length_c   1.000
_cell.angle_alpha   90.00
_cell.angle_beta   90.00
_cell.angle_gamma   90.00
#
_symmetry.space_group_name_H-M   'P 1'
#
loop_
_entity.id
_entity.type
_entity.pdbx_description
1 polymer ?
#
loop_
_entity_poly.entity_id
_entity_poly.type
_entity_poly.pdbx_seq_one_letter_code
_entity_poly.pdbx_strand_id
1 'polypeptide(L)'
;MANPTPNMPMRGERNAPIFDPDVPRTLSRYFDDLIELFTRCAVVNDKEKKRYVMIDVLIDVADQWNYLREKAAPGTFEDFRKAVFTLYPGASTDRQFKYSDLLAVIQEWQQKGISSLTQWGEYYQAFTLWASFLKGKNILSKLKQRRLSMQSITGLLKQAIERRLEIKQPDHNSSVPYEMKDIKAVHHILAGIGNPPSSSNAPTFSNPSTSIAPAAPQAPS
;
A
#
# COMPACT_ATOMS: atom_id res chain seq x y z
N MET A 1 -32.69 29.31 -6.68
CA MET A 1 -33.40 28.57 -5.60
C MET A 1 -32.35 28.12 -4.61
N ALA A 2 -32.38 28.60 -3.35
CA ALA A 2 -31.44 28.13 -2.34
C ALA A 2 -31.82 26.70 -1.96
N ASN A 3 -30.92 25.73 -2.14
CA ASN A 3 -31.12 24.40 -1.58
C ASN A 3 -31.20 24.55 -0.05
N PRO A 4 -32.26 24.03 0.61
CA PRO A 4 -32.32 24.05 2.06
C PRO A 4 -31.08 23.32 2.61
N THR A 5 -30.39 23.94 3.56
CA THR A 5 -29.28 23.31 4.27
C THR A 5 -29.79 22.01 4.89
N PRO A 6 -29.16 20.86 4.60
CA PRO A 6 -29.59 19.58 5.14
C PRO A 6 -29.42 19.59 6.67
N ASN A 7 -30.40 19.03 7.38
CA ASN A 7 -30.33 18.89 8.84
C ASN A 7 -29.43 17.71 9.23
N MET A 8 -28.90 17.75 10.46
CA MET A 8 -28.16 16.62 11.03
C MET A 8 -29.08 15.40 11.14
N PRO A 9 -28.59 14.21 10.78
CA PRO A 9 -29.37 12.99 10.90
C PRO A 9 -29.70 12.71 12.37
N MET A 10 -30.86 12.14 12.64
CA MET A 10 -31.20 11.65 13.98
C MET A 10 -30.59 10.29 14.25
N ARG A 11 -30.37 9.97 15.54
CA ARG A 11 -29.90 8.65 15.99
C ARG A 11 -30.70 7.53 15.32
N GLY A 12 -30.00 6.60 14.66
CA GLY A 12 -30.59 5.43 14.03
C GLY A 12 -31.15 5.68 12.62
N GLU A 13 -31.10 6.90 12.11
CA GLU A 13 -31.35 7.15 10.70
C GLU A 13 -30.24 6.54 9.84
N ARG A 14 -30.56 6.21 8.58
CA ARG A 14 -29.64 5.56 7.64
C ARG A 14 -28.30 6.31 7.45
N ASN A 15 -28.31 7.62 7.66
CA ASN A 15 -27.15 8.48 7.46
C ASN A 15 -26.47 8.88 8.78
N ALA A 16 -26.95 8.38 9.92
CA ALA A 16 -26.33 8.64 11.22
C ALA A 16 -25.03 7.82 11.35
N PRO A 17 -23.91 8.42 11.76
CA PRO A 17 -22.67 7.71 12.00
C PRO A 17 -22.84 6.68 13.12
N ILE A 18 -22.17 5.53 12.99
CA ILE A 18 -22.23 4.44 13.96
C ILE A 18 -20.83 4.16 14.47
N PHE A 19 -20.70 4.11 15.80
CA PHE A 19 -19.49 3.66 16.47
C PHE A 19 -19.72 2.32 17.16
N ASP A 20 -18.81 1.38 16.91
CA ASP A 20 -18.78 0.07 17.55
C ASP A 20 -17.63 0.02 18.57
N PRO A 21 -17.92 -0.03 19.88
CA PRO A 21 -16.89 -0.03 20.93
C PRO A 21 -16.06 -1.33 20.94
N ASP A 22 -16.60 -2.45 20.46
CA ASP A 22 -15.87 -3.73 20.37
C ASP A 22 -14.85 -3.72 19.23
N VAL A 23 -15.00 -2.77 18.29
CA VAL A 23 -14.09 -2.56 17.17
C VAL A 23 -13.54 -1.12 17.22
N PRO A 24 -12.63 -0.80 18.17
CA PRO A 24 -12.15 0.57 18.41
C PRO A 24 -11.68 1.33 17.18
N ARG A 25 -11.08 0.65 16.18
CA ARG A 25 -10.63 1.26 14.92
C ARG A 25 -11.75 1.98 14.14
N THR A 26 -13.01 1.62 14.38
CA THR A 26 -14.17 2.26 13.75
C THR A 26 -14.41 3.69 14.25
N LEU A 27 -13.84 4.05 15.40
CA LEU A 27 -13.95 5.38 15.99
C LEU A 27 -13.40 6.48 15.08
N SER A 28 -12.33 6.22 14.33
CA SER A 28 -11.83 7.20 13.35
C SER A 28 -12.86 7.50 12.29
N ARG A 29 -13.44 6.45 11.69
CA ARG A 29 -14.46 6.60 10.65
C ARG A 29 -15.69 7.32 11.20
N TYR A 30 -16.12 6.97 12.40
CA TYR A 30 -17.22 7.65 13.09
C TYR A 30 -17.01 9.16 13.21
N PHE A 31 -15.83 9.60 13.66
CA PHE A 31 -15.52 11.03 13.74
C PHE A 31 -15.35 11.69 12.38
N ASP A 32 -14.80 11.00 11.38
CA ASP A 32 -14.66 11.53 10.02
C ASP A 32 -16.03 11.77 9.38
N ASP A 33 -16.95 10.80 9.51
CA ASP A 33 -18.34 10.90 9.05
C ASP A 33 -19.06 12.09 9.74
N LEU A 34 -18.87 12.26 11.06
CA LEU A 34 -19.42 13.41 11.81
C LEU A 34 -18.86 14.75 11.34
N ILE A 35 -17.56 14.85 11.05
CA ILE A 35 -16.93 16.08 10.57
C ILE A 35 -17.49 16.47 9.19
N GLU A 36 -17.70 15.49 8.31
CA GLU A 36 -18.35 15.70 7.02
C GLU A 36 -19.80 16.19 7.21
N LEU A 37 -20.55 15.58 8.13
CA LEU A 37 -21.91 16.01 8.48
C LEU A 37 -21.94 17.43 9.04
N PHE A 38 -21.04 17.78 9.97
CA PHE A 38 -20.94 19.13 10.51
C PHE A 38 -20.66 20.15 9.41
N THR A 39 -19.80 19.80 8.45
CA THR A 39 -19.50 20.66 7.30
C THR A 39 -20.73 20.85 6.42
N ARG A 40 -21.43 19.75 6.11
CA ARG A 40 -22.62 19.74 5.25
C ARG A 40 -23.82 20.46 5.86
N CYS A 41 -23.99 20.34 7.18
CA CYS A 41 -25.08 20.94 7.95
C CYS A 41 -24.70 22.30 8.57
N ALA A 42 -23.52 22.84 8.24
CA ALA A 42 -22.99 24.10 8.76
C ALA A 42 -22.96 24.20 10.31
N VAL A 43 -22.68 23.09 11.00
CA VAL A 43 -22.54 23.04 12.46
C VAL A 43 -21.15 23.53 12.85
N VAL A 44 -21.07 24.78 13.32
CA VAL A 44 -19.78 25.42 13.69
C VAL A 44 -19.51 25.34 15.19
N ASN A 45 -20.55 25.39 16.02
CA ASN A 45 -20.45 25.48 17.48
C ASN A 45 -19.92 24.17 18.10
N ASP A 46 -18.81 24.25 18.85
CA ASP A 46 -18.22 23.09 19.54
C ASP A 46 -19.18 22.43 20.53
N LYS A 47 -20.04 23.20 21.20
CA LYS A 47 -21.06 22.64 22.10
C LYS A 47 -22.05 21.77 21.34
N GLU A 48 -22.44 22.18 20.14
CA GLU A 48 -23.37 21.44 19.29
C GLU A 48 -22.68 20.21 18.69
N LYS A 49 -21.45 20.34 18.20
CA LYS A 49 -20.66 19.21 17.70
C LYS A 49 -20.54 18.11 18.76
N LYS A 50 -20.17 18.48 19.99
CA LYS A 50 -20.10 17.54 21.13
C LYS A 50 -21.45 16.91 21.43
N ARG A 51 -22.55 17.68 21.36
CA ARG A 51 -23.90 17.15 21.56
C ARG A 51 -24.24 16.07 20.52
N TYR A 52 -23.95 16.32 19.24
CA TYR A 52 -24.21 15.34 18.18
C TYR A 52 -23.38 14.06 18.35
N VAL A 53 -22.11 14.18 18.74
CA VAL A 53 -21.27 13.01 19.08
C VAL A 53 -21.93 12.13 20.15
N MET A 54 -22.60 12.71 21.13
CA MET A 54 -23.27 11.95 22.20
C MET A 54 -24.63 11.39 21.76
N ILE A 55 -25.29 12.03 20.79
CA ILE A 55 -26.58 11.57 20.25
C ILE A 55 -26.38 10.33 19.37
N ASP A 56 -25.25 10.16 18.71
CA ASP A 56 -25.09 9.07 17.74
C ASP A 56 -24.50 7.78 18.34
N VAL A 57 -23.84 7.86 19.51
CA VAL A 57 -23.28 6.68 20.19
C VAL A 57 -24.25 6.00 21.14
N LEU A 58 -24.03 4.69 21.40
CA LEU A 58 -24.77 3.91 22.40
C LEU A 58 -24.75 4.55 23.79
N ILE A 59 -25.79 4.31 24.58
CA ILE A 59 -25.97 4.96 25.89
C ILE A 59 -24.79 4.72 26.85
N ASP A 60 -24.29 3.48 26.92
CA ASP A 60 -23.16 3.13 27.78
C ASP A 60 -21.87 3.87 27.38
N VAL A 61 -21.68 4.07 26.06
CA VAL A 61 -20.54 4.82 25.51
C VAL A 61 -20.70 6.32 25.78
N ALA A 62 -21.91 6.85 25.61
CA ALA A 62 -22.21 8.25 25.93
C ALA A 62 -21.96 8.54 27.42
N ASP A 63 -22.33 7.62 28.31
CA ASP A 63 -22.11 7.75 29.75
C ASP A 63 -20.62 7.75 30.10
N GLN A 64 -19.81 6.89 29.47
CA GLN A 64 -18.35 6.93 29.63
C GLN A 64 -17.78 8.29 29.20
N TRP A 65 -18.23 8.82 28.06
CA TRP A 65 -17.74 10.10 27.54
C TRP A 65 -18.25 11.31 28.33
N ASN A 66 -19.35 11.17 29.08
CA ASN A 66 -19.88 12.24 29.93
C ASN A 66 -18.93 12.61 31.07
N TYR A 67 -18.09 11.67 31.53
CA TYR A 67 -17.10 11.90 32.59
C TYR A 67 -15.83 12.61 32.11
N LEU A 68 -15.63 12.75 30.78
CA LEU A 68 -14.48 13.47 30.24
C LEU A 68 -14.58 14.96 30.57
N ARG A 69 -13.52 15.51 31.18
CA ARG A 69 -13.46 16.93 31.55
C ARG A 69 -13.59 17.83 30.33
N GLU A 70 -13.05 17.40 29.21
CA GLU A 70 -13.03 18.09 27.92
C GLU A 70 -14.41 18.19 27.28
N LYS A 71 -15.39 17.38 27.73
CA LYS A 71 -16.79 17.51 27.31
C LYS A 71 -17.42 18.79 27.86
N ALA A 72 -17.04 19.21 29.07
CA ALA A 72 -17.51 20.46 29.66
C ALA A 72 -16.83 21.68 29.01
N ALA A 73 -17.49 22.83 29.06
CA ALA A 73 -16.85 24.10 28.70
C ALA A 73 -15.72 24.41 29.70
N PRO A 74 -14.58 24.99 29.27
CA PRO A 74 -14.33 25.64 27.98
C PRO A 74 -13.67 24.76 26.90
N GLY A 75 -13.67 23.43 27.02
CA GLY A 75 -12.97 22.56 26.07
C GLY A 75 -13.50 22.70 24.64
N THR A 76 -12.63 22.53 23.63
CA THR A 76 -13.03 22.52 22.21
C THR A 76 -13.52 21.14 21.77
N PHE A 77 -14.13 21.05 20.58
CA PHE A 77 -14.47 19.75 19.99
C PHE A 77 -13.23 18.88 19.77
N GLU A 78 -12.11 19.48 19.34
CA GLU A 78 -10.86 18.76 19.10
C GLU A 78 -10.24 18.21 20.39
N ASP A 79 -10.31 18.95 21.50
CA ASP A 79 -9.83 18.44 22.80
C ASP A 79 -10.66 17.26 23.28
N PHE A 80 -11.98 17.35 23.14
CA PHE A 80 -12.90 16.25 23.44
C PHE A 80 -12.62 15.03 22.56
N ARG A 81 -12.45 15.23 21.24
CA ARG A 81 -12.07 14.16 20.30
C ARG A 81 -10.77 13.47 20.76
N LYS A 82 -9.72 14.22 21.07
CA LYS A 82 -8.44 13.66 21.56
C LYS A 82 -8.60 12.87 22.86
N ALA A 83 -9.40 13.37 23.81
CA ALA A 83 -9.67 12.67 25.06
C ALA A 83 -10.42 11.34 24.80
N VAL A 84 -11.42 11.36 23.90
CA VAL A 84 -12.13 10.15 23.46
C VAL A 84 -11.17 9.15 22.80
N PHE A 85 -10.27 9.57 21.90
CA PHE A 85 -9.26 8.67 21.32
C PHE A 85 -8.30 8.08 22.36
N THR A 86 -8.05 8.78 23.47
CA THR A 86 -7.19 8.29 24.56
C THR A 86 -7.85 7.16 25.35
N LEU A 87 -9.19 7.15 25.45
CA LEU A 87 -9.95 6.03 26.06
C LEU A 87 -9.86 4.74 25.23
N TYR A 88 -9.55 4.84 23.95
CA TYR A 88 -9.47 3.71 23.03
C TYR A 88 -8.07 3.62 22.38
N PRO A 89 -7.07 3.01 23.05
CA PRO A 89 -5.72 2.85 22.50
C PRO A 89 -5.65 2.14 21.14
N GLY A 90 -6.67 1.33 20.79
CA GLY A 90 -6.81 0.66 19.50
C GLY A 90 -7.62 1.43 18.43
N ALA A 91 -8.14 2.61 18.77
CA ALA A 91 -8.93 3.43 17.87
C ALA A 91 -8.13 4.34 16.95
N SER A 92 -6.88 4.62 17.32
CA SER A 92 -6.02 5.42 16.47
C SER A 92 -5.80 4.69 15.14
N THR A 93 -6.09 5.38 14.04
CA THR A 93 -5.75 4.94 12.66
C THR A 93 -4.24 4.84 12.45
N ASP A 94 -3.45 5.23 13.46
CA ASP A 94 -2.17 4.58 13.73
C ASP A 94 -2.37 3.11 14.07
N ARG A 95 -2.86 2.33 13.09
CA ARG A 95 -2.36 0.99 12.90
C ARG A 95 -0.85 1.18 12.91
N GLN A 96 -0.20 0.85 14.01
CA GLN A 96 1.24 0.96 14.11
C GLN A 96 1.78 -0.13 13.21
N PHE A 97 1.80 0.12 11.90
CA PHE A 97 2.51 -0.69 10.94
C PHE A 97 3.96 -0.57 11.38
N LYS A 98 4.45 -1.56 12.13
CA LYS A 98 5.81 -1.54 12.65
C LYS A 98 6.75 -1.86 11.49
N TYR A 99 8.01 -1.46 11.65
CA TYR A 99 9.04 -1.86 10.70
C TYR A 99 9.18 -3.40 10.64
N SER A 100 8.97 -4.09 11.77
CA SER A 100 8.95 -5.56 11.84
C SER A 100 7.90 -6.18 10.93
N ASP A 101 6.73 -5.57 10.84
CA ASP A 101 5.62 -6.11 10.09
C ASP A 101 5.85 -5.95 8.58
N LEU A 102 6.49 -4.85 8.15
CA LEU A 102 6.96 -4.71 6.77
C LEU A 102 7.99 -5.80 6.43
N LEU A 103 8.92 -6.10 7.35
CA LEU A 103 9.87 -7.19 7.14
C LEU A 103 9.19 -8.56 7.08
N ALA A 104 8.18 -8.80 7.91
CA ALA A 104 7.39 -10.03 7.87
C ALA A 104 6.69 -10.21 6.52
N VAL A 105 6.06 -9.16 5.98
CA VAL A 105 5.48 -9.17 4.63
C VAL A 105 6.55 -9.49 3.59
N ILE A 106 7.72 -8.85 3.65
CA ILE A 106 8.82 -9.12 2.70
C ILE A 106 9.24 -10.59 2.77
N GLN A 107 9.44 -11.12 3.97
CA GLN A 107 9.86 -12.50 4.17
C GLN A 107 8.80 -13.50 3.69
N GLU A 108 7.52 -13.23 3.96
CA GLU A 108 6.41 -14.05 3.48
C GLU A 108 6.43 -14.14 1.95
N TRP A 109 6.57 -13.01 1.26
CA TRP A 109 6.59 -12.97 -0.20
C TRP A 109 7.88 -13.53 -0.81
N GLN A 110 9.02 -13.47 -0.09
CA GLN A 110 10.24 -14.17 -0.50
C GLN A 110 10.07 -15.69 -0.48
N GLN A 111 9.36 -16.21 0.52
CA GLN A 111 9.12 -17.65 0.69
C GLN A 111 8.04 -18.15 -0.26
N LYS A 112 6.91 -17.41 -0.35
CA LYS A 112 5.78 -17.74 -1.23
C LYS A 112 6.17 -17.64 -2.71
N GLY A 113 7.04 -16.68 -3.03
CA GLY A 113 7.33 -16.30 -4.40
C GLY A 113 6.15 -15.59 -5.07
N ILE A 114 6.43 -14.91 -6.18
CA ILE A 114 5.41 -14.24 -6.99
C ILE A 114 5.46 -14.88 -8.38
N SER A 115 4.42 -15.64 -8.74
CA SER A 115 4.33 -16.35 -10.01
C SER A 115 3.18 -15.87 -10.91
N SER A 116 2.25 -15.07 -10.38
CA SER A 116 1.09 -14.58 -11.14
C SER A 116 0.87 -13.08 -10.98
N LEU A 117 0.12 -12.50 -11.92
CA LEU A 117 -0.26 -11.09 -11.90
C LEU A 117 -1.08 -10.73 -10.66
N THR A 118 -1.96 -11.64 -10.21
CA THR A 118 -2.77 -11.48 -9.01
C THR A 118 -1.90 -11.41 -7.77
N GLN A 119 -0.95 -12.35 -7.63
CA GLN A 119 0.02 -12.36 -6.53
C GLN A 119 0.90 -11.12 -6.53
N TRP A 120 1.31 -10.64 -7.71
CA TRP A 120 2.02 -9.37 -7.83
C TRP A 120 1.17 -8.20 -7.33
N GLY A 121 -0.13 -8.17 -7.67
CA GLY A 121 -1.06 -7.14 -7.19
C GLY A 121 -1.22 -7.13 -5.67
N GLU A 122 -1.41 -8.30 -5.07
CA GLU A 122 -1.49 -8.49 -3.61
C GLU A 122 -0.22 -7.98 -2.90
N TYR A 123 0.94 -8.42 -3.39
CA TYR A 123 2.24 -7.96 -2.88
C TYR A 123 2.40 -6.45 -3.05
N TYR A 124 2.11 -5.91 -4.23
CA TYR A 124 2.26 -4.49 -4.54
C TYR A 124 1.40 -3.62 -3.64
N GLN A 125 0.14 -3.99 -3.43
CA GLN A 125 -0.78 -3.27 -2.55
C GLN A 125 -0.30 -3.32 -1.10
N ALA A 126 0.06 -4.52 -0.61
CA ALA A 126 0.58 -4.69 0.74
C ALA A 126 1.86 -3.87 0.93
N PHE A 127 2.92 -4.11 0.15
CA PHE A 127 4.18 -3.37 0.30
C PHE A 127 3.99 -1.84 0.23
N THR A 128 3.19 -1.34 -0.72
CA THR A 128 2.97 0.10 -0.90
C THR A 128 2.23 0.72 0.29
N LEU A 129 1.24 0.03 0.86
CA LEU A 129 0.52 0.49 2.04
C LEU A 129 1.45 0.63 3.25
N TRP A 130 2.23 -0.42 3.56
CA TRP A 130 3.11 -0.43 4.73
C TRP A 130 4.29 0.55 4.56
N ALA A 131 4.88 0.59 3.36
CA ALA A 131 6.00 1.50 3.08
C ALA A 131 5.60 2.97 3.06
N SER A 132 4.40 3.32 2.55
CA SER A 132 3.92 4.71 2.54
C SER A 132 3.63 5.21 3.95
N PHE A 133 3.03 4.38 4.80
CA PHE A 133 2.82 4.68 6.21
C PHE A 133 4.14 4.93 6.96
N LEU A 134 5.10 4.00 6.86
CA LEU A 134 6.39 4.12 7.54
C LEU A 134 7.22 5.32 7.04
N LYS A 135 7.07 5.68 5.77
CA LYS A 135 7.68 6.88 5.20
C LYS A 135 7.03 8.16 5.77
N GLY A 136 5.70 8.18 5.93
CA GLY A 136 4.99 9.29 6.56
C GLY A 136 5.44 9.56 8.00
N LYS A 137 5.82 8.51 8.73
CA LYS A 137 6.42 8.60 10.08
C LYS A 137 7.92 8.86 10.12
N ASN A 138 8.58 9.10 8.97
CA ASN A 138 10.04 9.23 8.84
C ASN A 138 10.85 8.02 9.33
N ILE A 139 10.23 6.84 9.49
CA ILE A 139 10.91 5.59 9.90
C ILE A 139 11.60 4.93 8.71
N LEU A 140 11.02 5.08 7.51
CA LEU A 140 11.52 4.47 6.27
C LEU A 140 11.97 5.54 5.28
N SER A 141 13.27 5.53 4.95
CA SER A 141 13.81 6.40 3.90
C SER A 141 13.47 5.91 2.49
N LYS A 142 13.47 6.82 1.51
CA LYS A 142 13.22 6.51 0.10
C LYS A 142 14.17 5.42 -0.43
N LEU A 143 15.46 5.52 -0.13
CA LEU A 143 16.45 4.54 -0.56
C LEU A 143 16.21 3.16 0.07
N LYS A 144 15.85 3.12 1.35
CA LYS A 144 15.57 1.87 2.06
C LYS A 144 14.30 1.20 1.55
N GLN A 145 13.27 1.98 1.21
CA GLN A 145 12.08 1.48 0.53
C GLN A 145 12.42 0.79 -0.80
N ARG A 146 13.24 1.42 -1.66
CA ARG A 146 13.65 0.83 -2.95
C ARG A 146 14.45 -0.47 -2.80
N ARG A 147 15.32 -0.52 -1.79
CA ARG A 147 16.08 -1.76 -1.45
C ARG A 147 15.13 -2.88 -1.06
N LEU A 148 14.23 -2.61 -0.11
CA LEU A 148 13.29 -3.59 0.41
C LEU A 148 12.32 -4.10 -0.68
N SER A 149 11.91 -3.22 -1.61
CA SER A 149 11.03 -3.63 -2.71
C SER A 149 11.68 -4.60 -3.69
N MET A 150 12.99 -4.45 -3.95
CA MET A 150 13.73 -5.38 -4.81
C MET A 150 14.13 -6.65 -4.06
N GLN A 151 14.32 -6.56 -2.74
CA GLN A 151 14.72 -7.69 -1.92
C GLN A 151 13.62 -8.74 -1.78
N SER A 152 12.35 -8.33 -1.74
CA SER A 152 11.20 -9.23 -1.65
C SER A 152 10.98 -10.08 -2.92
N ILE A 153 11.44 -9.58 -4.07
CA ILE A 153 11.29 -10.26 -5.35
C ILE A 153 12.49 -11.18 -5.56
N THR A 154 12.22 -12.46 -5.78
CA THR A 154 13.25 -13.50 -5.85
C THR A 154 13.18 -14.28 -7.16
N GLY A 155 14.24 -15.05 -7.42
CA GLY A 155 14.29 -16.02 -8.52
C GLY A 155 14.23 -15.42 -9.92
N LEU A 156 13.58 -16.15 -10.84
CA LEU A 156 13.49 -15.79 -12.25
C LEU A 156 12.75 -14.48 -12.49
N LEU A 157 11.77 -14.14 -11.64
CA LEU A 157 11.03 -12.90 -11.76
C LEU A 157 11.95 -11.69 -11.54
N LYS A 158 12.84 -11.74 -10.53
CA LYS A 158 13.82 -10.68 -10.28
C LYS A 158 14.72 -10.44 -11.51
N GLN A 159 15.28 -11.51 -12.07
CA GLN A 159 16.15 -11.42 -13.24
C GLN A 159 15.43 -10.85 -14.47
N ALA A 160 14.18 -11.27 -14.69
CA ALA A 160 13.37 -10.76 -15.80
C ALA A 160 13.06 -9.27 -15.65
N ILE A 161 12.79 -8.81 -14.43
CA ILE A 161 12.58 -7.39 -14.11
C ILE A 161 13.85 -6.60 -14.38
N GLU A 162 14.99 -7.02 -13.84
CA GLU A 162 16.28 -6.34 -13.98
C GLU A 162 16.64 -6.18 -15.47
N ARG A 163 16.58 -7.25 -16.26
CA ARG A 163 16.82 -7.18 -17.72
C ARG A 163 15.87 -6.22 -18.42
N ARG A 164 14.58 -6.23 -18.06
CA ARG A 164 13.59 -5.35 -18.71
C ARG A 164 13.82 -3.88 -18.33
N LEU A 165 14.28 -3.62 -17.10
CA LEU A 165 14.58 -2.29 -16.62
C LEU A 165 15.88 -1.75 -17.22
N GLU A 166 16.92 -2.57 -17.38
CA GLU A 166 18.15 -2.20 -18.10
C GLU A 166 17.86 -1.75 -19.54
N ILE A 167 16.95 -2.45 -20.24
CA ILE A 167 16.54 -2.05 -21.60
C ILE A 167 15.75 -0.74 -21.60
N LYS A 168 14.89 -0.52 -20.60
CA LYS A 168 14.02 0.67 -20.55
C LYS A 168 14.73 1.91 -19.99
N GLN A 169 15.77 1.73 -19.19
CA GLN A 169 16.49 2.78 -18.50
C GLN A 169 18.01 2.52 -18.60
N PRO A 170 18.60 2.69 -19.79
CA PRO A 170 20.03 2.42 -20.02
C PRO A 170 20.96 3.33 -19.20
N ASP A 171 20.53 4.56 -18.90
CA ASP A 171 21.31 5.52 -18.10
C ASP A 171 21.16 5.34 -16.58
N HIS A 172 20.52 4.25 -16.13
CA HIS A 172 20.27 4.02 -14.72
C HIS A 172 21.53 3.58 -13.97
N ASN A 173 21.82 4.23 -12.84
CA ASN A 173 22.98 3.89 -12.02
C ASN A 173 22.74 2.56 -11.28
N SER A 174 23.54 1.54 -11.59
CA SER A 174 23.46 0.19 -11.00
C SER A 174 23.62 0.16 -9.47
N SER A 175 24.17 1.22 -8.85
CA SER A 175 24.29 1.36 -7.38
C SER A 175 22.96 1.73 -6.70
N VAL A 176 22.01 2.27 -7.47
CA VAL A 176 20.71 2.73 -6.96
C VAL A 176 19.63 1.69 -7.28
N PRO A 177 18.97 1.09 -6.28
CA PRO A 177 17.86 0.16 -6.54
C PRO A 177 16.67 0.87 -7.20
N TYR A 178 15.97 0.15 -8.07
CA TYR A 178 14.81 0.63 -8.81
C TYR A 178 13.63 1.02 -7.89
N GLU A 179 12.81 1.99 -8.31
CA GLU A 179 11.58 2.31 -7.57
C GLU A 179 10.48 1.31 -7.87
N MET A 180 9.60 1.10 -6.89
CA MET A 180 8.43 0.24 -7.03
C MET A 180 7.52 0.61 -8.22
N LYS A 181 7.51 1.89 -8.63
CA LYS A 181 6.79 2.33 -9.83
C LYS A 181 7.42 1.81 -11.14
N ASP A 182 8.74 1.68 -11.17
CA ASP A 182 9.48 1.20 -12.34
C ASP A 182 9.32 -0.32 -12.46
N ILE A 183 9.24 -1.01 -11.31
CA ILE A 183 8.94 -2.44 -11.21
C ILE A 183 7.53 -2.80 -11.73
N LYS A 184 6.65 -1.83 -12.05
CA LYS A 184 5.41 -2.11 -12.82
C LYS A 184 5.68 -2.78 -14.18
N ALA A 185 6.91 -2.77 -14.69
CA ALA A 185 7.33 -3.60 -15.82
C ALA A 185 7.02 -5.11 -15.64
N VAL A 186 6.87 -5.58 -14.40
CA VAL A 186 6.41 -6.94 -14.04
C VAL A 186 5.12 -7.34 -14.75
N HIS A 187 4.18 -6.40 -14.95
CA HIS A 187 2.91 -6.73 -15.60
C HIS A 187 3.11 -7.31 -17.00
N HIS A 188 4.07 -6.79 -17.78
CA HIS A 188 4.36 -7.30 -19.12
C HIS A 188 5.10 -8.65 -19.08
N ILE A 189 5.93 -8.88 -18.06
CA ILE A 189 6.67 -10.12 -17.90
C ILE A 189 5.70 -11.25 -17.50
N LEU A 190 4.87 -11.02 -16.49
CA LEU A 190 3.90 -12.01 -16.01
C LEU A 190 2.76 -12.24 -17.00
N ALA A 191 2.36 -11.23 -17.78
CA ALA A 191 1.40 -11.42 -18.88
C ALA A 191 2.03 -12.16 -20.07
N GLY A 192 3.33 -11.96 -20.33
CA GLY A 192 4.07 -12.63 -21.40
C GLY A 192 4.35 -14.11 -21.14
N ILE A 193 4.45 -14.53 -19.87
CA ILE A 193 4.62 -15.95 -19.47
C ILE A 193 3.39 -16.81 -19.84
N GLY A 194 2.22 -16.20 -20.08
CA GLY A 194 1.04 -16.88 -20.62
C GLY A 194 1.18 -17.39 -22.05
N ASN A 195 2.21 -16.94 -22.78
CA ASN A 195 2.64 -17.56 -24.04
C ASN A 195 4.02 -18.17 -23.82
N PRO A 196 4.17 -19.51 -23.86
CA PRO A 196 5.49 -20.09 -23.92
C PRO A 196 6.22 -19.50 -25.15
N PRO A 197 7.50 -19.14 -25.05
CA PRO A 197 8.29 -18.94 -26.26
C PRO A 197 8.26 -20.28 -26.99
N SER A 198 7.59 -20.32 -28.15
CA SER A 198 7.82 -21.37 -29.12
C SER A 198 9.33 -21.41 -29.35
N SER A 199 9.97 -22.45 -28.81
CA SER A 199 11.34 -22.78 -29.12
C SER A 199 11.41 -23.15 -30.59
N SER A 200 11.61 -22.15 -31.46
CA SER A 200 12.18 -22.38 -32.78
C SER A 200 12.72 -21.05 -33.28
N ASN A 201 14.03 -20.91 -33.21
CA ASN A 201 14.89 -20.65 -34.36
C ASN A 201 16.27 -20.29 -33.80
N ALA A 202 17.08 -21.32 -33.55
CA ALA A 202 18.52 -21.13 -33.64
C ALA A 202 18.83 -20.81 -35.10
N PRO A 203 19.51 -19.70 -35.44
CA PRO A 203 20.04 -19.54 -36.77
C PRO A 203 21.20 -20.54 -36.90
N THR A 204 20.99 -21.62 -37.63
CA THR A 204 22.06 -22.46 -38.14
C THR A 204 22.92 -21.59 -39.06
N PHE A 205 24.05 -21.12 -38.56
CA PHE A 205 25.13 -20.63 -39.40
C PHE A 205 25.72 -21.82 -40.15
N SER A 206 25.22 -22.06 -41.35
CA SER A 206 25.83 -22.96 -42.32
C SER A 206 27.11 -22.32 -42.83
N ASN A 207 28.25 -22.65 -42.22
CA ASN A 207 29.56 -22.35 -42.80
C ASN A 207 29.83 -23.36 -43.94
N PRO A 208 30.08 -22.93 -45.18
CA PRO A 208 30.73 -23.78 -46.17
C PRO A 208 32.22 -23.84 -45.82
N SER A 209 32.65 -24.91 -45.16
CA SER A 209 34.08 -25.20 -45.03
C SER A 209 34.63 -25.63 -46.39
N THR A 210 35.30 -24.71 -47.07
CA THR A 210 36.21 -24.99 -48.18
C THR A 210 37.33 -25.90 -47.66
N SER A 211 37.24 -27.21 -47.94
CA SER A 211 38.32 -28.15 -47.67
C SER A 211 39.34 -28.07 -48.80
N ILE A 212 40.42 -27.33 -48.55
CA ILE A 212 41.64 -27.37 -49.35
C ILE A 212 42.39 -28.63 -48.92
N ALA A 213 42.58 -29.57 -49.85
CA ALA A 213 43.35 -30.79 -49.64
C ALA A 213 44.84 -30.46 -49.41
N PRO A 214 45.53 -31.09 -48.43
CA PRO A 214 46.96 -30.97 -48.30
C PRO A 214 47.67 -32.02 -49.17
N ALA A 215 48.65 -31.55 -49.95
CA ALA A 215 49.57 -32.37 -50.72
C ALA A 215 50.47 -33.20 -49.79
N ALA A 216 50.59 -34.50 -50.08
CA ALA A 216 51.53 -35.41 -49.44
C ALA A 216 52.85 -35.48 -50.23
N PRO A 217 54.02 -35.48 -49.58
CA PRO A 217 55.30 -35.72 -50.25
C PRO A 217 55.68 -37.22 -50.18
N GLN A 218 56.06 -37.82 -51.30
CA GLN A 218 56.85 -39.07 -51.30
C GLN A 218 57.97 -39.03 -52.35
N ALA A 219 59.12 -39.53 -51.90
CA ALA A 219 60.47 -39.42 -52.44
C ALA A 219 60.78 -40.54 -53.48
N PRO A 220 61.98 -40.56 -54.10
CA PRO A 220 62.20 -41.15 -55.42
C PRO A 220 62.61 -42.63 -55.38
N SER A 221 62.46 -43.30 -56.52
CA SER A 221 63.25 -44.46 -56.94
C SER A 221 63.39 -44.42 -58.46
#